data_AF-A7MHP9-F1
#
_entry.id   AF-A7MHP9-F1
#
_cell.length_a   1.000
_cell.length_b   1.000
_cell.length_c   1.000
_cell.angle_alpha   90.00
_cell.angle_beta   90.00
_cell.angle_gamma   90.00
#
_symmetry.space_group_name_H-M   'P 1'
#
loop_
_entity.id
_entity.type
_entity.pdbx_description
1 polymer ?
#
loop_
_entity_poly.entity_id
_entity_poly.type
_entity_poly.pdbx_seq_one_letter_code
_entity_poly.pdbx_strand_id
1 'polypeptide(L)' 'MTPEQSALTEAIEIAGGQSELARKISLEAGGLVKQQQVWNWLHREKKAPIKHTVSIEKLTGVPKEKLRPDVFR' A
#
# COMPACT_ATOMS: atom_id res chain seq x y z
N MET A 1 4.26 -0.22 -15.70
CA MET A 1 3.91 -0.51 -14.30
C MET A 1 3.67 -2.01 -14.19
N THR A 2 4.16 -2.65 -13.13
CA THR A 2 3.80 -4.06 -12.87
C THR A 2 2.38 -4.13 -12.29
N PRO A 3 1.70 -5.29 -12.31
CA PRO A 3 0.36 -5.42 -11.71
C PRO A 3 0.31 -5.00 -10.24
N GLU A 4 1.33 -5.34 -9.45
CA GLU A 4 1.46 -4.98 -8.03
C GLU A 4 1.65 -3.47 -7.86
N GLN A 5 2.46 -2.87 -8.73
CA GLN A 5 2.67 -1.43 -8.75
C GLN A 5 1.37 -0.69 -9.08
N SER A 6 0.58 -1.20 -10.04
CA SER A 6 -0.74 -0.66 -10.38
C SER A 6 -1.74 -0.77 -9.23
N ALA A 7 -1.79 -1.93 -8.56
CA ALA A 7 -2.64 -2.11 -7.38
C ALA A 7 -2.26 -1.15 -6.24
N LEU A 8 -0.95 -0.92 -6.03
CA LEU A 8 -0.48 0.06 -5.05
C LEU A 8 -0.85 1.49 -5.45
N THR A 9 -0.75 1.85 -6.73
CA THR A 9 -1.21 3.16 -7.23
C THR A 9 -2.70 3.37 -6.99
N GLU A 10 -3.53 2.37 -7.33
CA GLU A 10 -4.98 2.39 -7.09
C GLU A 10 -5.29 2.61 -5.59
N ALA A 11 -4.60 1.87 -4.70
CA ALA A 11 -4.75 2.04 -3.27
C ALA A 11 -4.35 3.45 -2.79
N ILE A 12 -3.28 4.03 -3.35
CA ILE A 12 -2.85 5.40 -3.06
C ILE A 12 -3.93 6.41 -3.48
N GLU A 13 -4.53 6.24 -4.65
CA GLU A 13 -5.58 7.12 -5.17
C GLU A 13 -6.84 7.05 -4.31
N ILE A 14 -7.32 5.85 -3.99
CA ILE A 14 -8.49 5.65 -3.11
C ILE A 14 -8.24 6.23 -1.71
N ALA A 15 -7.00 6.12 -1.20
CA ALA A 15 -6.66 6.67 0.10
C ALA A 15 -6.64 8.21 0.12
N GLY A 16 -6.57 8.89 -1.02
CA GLY A 16 -6.44 10.35 -1.13
C GLY A 16 -5.01 10.84 -1.32
N GLY A 17 -4.09 9.97 -1.77
CA GLY A 17 -2.68 10.26 -2.03
C GLY A 17 -1.72 9.58 -1.05
N GLN A 18 -0.42 9.71 -1.32
CA GLN A 18 0.62 8.97 -0.59
C GLN A 18 0.71 9.39 0.89
N SER A 19 0.52 10.68 1.19
CA SER A 19 0.48 11.19 2.57
C SER A 19 -0.69 10.64 3.35
N GLU A 20 -1.88 10.63 2.74
CA GLU A 20 -3.08 10.11 3.39
C GLU A 20 -3.03 8.60 3.58
N LEU A 21 -2.50 7.85 2.60
CA LEU A 21 -2.27 6.42 2.77
C LEU A 21 -1.32 6.14 3.94
N ALA A 22 -0.19 6.86 4.01
CA ALA A 22 0.77 6.72 5.10
C ALA A 22 0.14 7.02 6.47
N ARG A 23 -0.64 8.09 6.58
CA ARG A 23 -1.36 8.48 7.80
C ARG A 23 -2.37 7.42 8.21
N LYS A 24 -3.21 6.95 7.28
CA LYS A 24 -4.22 5.92 7.54
C LYS A 24 -3.60 4.59 8.00
N ILE A 25 -2.53 4.13 7.33
CA ILE A 25 -1.78 2.93 7.74
C ILE A 25 -1.19 3.12 9.14
N SER A 26 -0.67 4.31 9.45
CA SER A 26 -0.08 4.59 10.77
C SER A 26 -1.09 4.47 11.90
N LEU A 27 -2.30 4.96 11.68
CA LEU A 27 -3.41 4.88 12.64
C LEU A 27 -3.93 3.45 12.79
N GLU A 28 -3.98 2.68 11.71
CA GLU A 28 -4.52 1.32 11.69
C GLU A 28 -3.55 0.27 12.26
N ALA A 29 -2.26 0.33 11.89
CA ALA A 29 -1.28 -0.72 12.19
C ALA A 29 -0.44 -0.46 13.45
N GLY A 30 -0.66 0.66 14.16
CA GLY A 30 0.04 0.99 15.41
C GLY A 30 1.53 1.33 15.24
N GLY A 31 1.95 1.83 14.08
CA GLY A 31 3.35 2.21 13.83
C GLY A 31 3.48 3.31 12.77
N LEU A 32 4.48 4.18 12.89
CA LEU A 32 4.61 5.33 12.00
C LEU A 32 5.08 4.93 10.59
N VAL A 33 4.22 5.14 9.61
CA VAL A 33 4.55 5.12 8.18
C VAL A 33 4.63 6.55 7.68
N LYS A 34 5.76 6.92 7.07
CA LYS A 34 5.97 8.23 6.44
C LYS A 34 5.59 8.18 4.96
N GLN A 35 5.13 9.30 4.40
CA GLN A 35 4.82 9.41 2.96
C GLN A 35 6.00 8.98 2.07
N GLN A 36 7.24 9.32 2.44
CA GLN A 36 8.44 8.90 1.70
C GLN A 36 8.58 7.37 1.60
N GLN A 37 8.11 6.62 2.60
CA GLN A 37 8.10 5.16 2.52
C GLN A 37 7.11 4.69 1.45
N VAL A 38 5.91 5.27 1.41
CA VAL A 38 4.92 4.98 0.35
C VAL A 38 5.49 5.31 -1.03
N TRP A 39 6.21 6.43 -1.17
CA TRP A 39 6.89 6.77 -2.42
C TRP A 39 7.93 5.71 -2.82
N ASN A 40 8.74 5.23 -1.86
CA ASN A 40 9.72 4.17 -2.08
C ASN A 40 9.05 2.86 -2.52
N TRP A 41 7.94 2.48 -1.88
CA TRP A 41 7.16 1.29 -2.26
C TRP A 41 6.69 1.39 -3.71
N LEU A 42 6.19 2.57 -4.11
CA LEU A 42 5.67 2.80 -5.45
C LEU A 42 6.76 2.84 -6.53
N HIS A 43 7.86 3.56 -6.30
CA HIS A 43 8.84 3.87 -7.35
C HIS A 43 10.08 2.99 -7.33
N ARG A 44 10.56 2.61 -6.14
CA ARG A 44 11.77 1.80 -5.97
C ARG A 44 11.46 0.33 -5.90
N GLU A 45 10.59 -0.07 -4.98
CA GLU A 45 10.23 -1.47 -4.76
C GLU A 45 9.19 -1.97 -5.77
N LYS A 46 8.36 -1.04 -6.28
CA LYS A 46 7.24 -1.28 -7.20
C LYS A 46 6.18 -2.25 -6.65
N LYS A 47 6.05 -2.32 -5.32
CA LYS A 47 5.09 -3.18 -4.61
C LYS A 47 4.92 -2.75 -3.16
N ALA A 48 3.82 -3.17 -2.54
CA ALA A 48 3.56 -2.92 -1.12
C ALA A 48 4.35 -3.87 -0.19
N PRO A 49 4.78 -3.43 0.99
CA PRO A 49 5.33 -4.33 2.00
C PRO A 49 4.27 -5.31 2.53
N ILE A 50 4.67 -6.56 2.80
CA ILE A 50 3.78 -7.63 3.31
C ILE A 50 3.06 -7.17 4.58
N LYS A 51 3.81 -6.56 5.51
CA LYS A 51 3.30 -6.09 6.81
C LYS A 51 2.11 -5.14 6.67
N HIS A 52 2.07 -4.34 5.61
CA HIS A 52 1.03 -3.32 5.42
C HIS A 52 -0.05 -3.75 4.43
N THR A 53 0.07 -4.91 3.79
CA THR A 53 -0.86 -5.32 2.72
C THR A 53 -2.29 -5.51 3.25
N VAL A 54 -2.45 -6.13 4.41
CA VAL A 54 -3.75 -6.32 5.08
C VAL A 54 -4.36 -4.97 5.50
N SER A 55 -3.55 -4.05 6.03
CA SER A 55 -4.03 -2.70 6.38
C SER A 55 -4.45 -1.91 5.14
N ILE A 56 -3.69 -1.99 4.04
CA ILE A 56 -4.03 -1.32 2.78
C ILE A 56 -5.36 -1.86 2.24
N GLU A 57 -5.55 -3.19 2.23
CA GLU A 57 -6.80 -3.83 1.81
C GLU A 57 -7.99 -3.33 2.64
N LYS A 58 -7.87 -3.31 3.98
CA LYS A 58 -8.93 -2.81 4.86
C LYS A 58 -9.26 -1.33 4.63
N LEU A 59 -8.26 -0.50 4.32
CA LEU A 59 -8.41 0.95 4.17
C LEU A 59 -8.88 1.39 2.79
N THR A 60 -8.61 0.59 1.75
CA THR A 60 -8.81 0.98 0.34
C THR A 60 -9.69 0.02 -0.43
N GLY A 61 -9.94 -1.18 0.08
CA GLY A 61 -10.65 -2.24 -0.62
C GLY A 61 -9.84 -2.94 -1.71
N VAL A 62 -8.60 -2.51 -1.98
CA VAL A 62 -7.72 -3.18 -2.96
C VAL A 62 -7.25 -4.52 -2.38
N PRO A 63 -7.56 -5.66 -3.03
CA PRO A 63 -7.23 -6.98 -2.49
C PRO A 63 -5.74 -7.17 -2.24
N LYS A 64 -5.38 -7.80 -1.13
CA LYS A 64 -3.97 -8.06 -0.79
C LYS A 64 -3.28 -9.00 -1.79
N GLU A 65 -4.04 -9.87 -2.43
CA GLU A 65 -3.59 -10.77 -3.50
C GLU A 65 -3.17 -9.99 -4.75
N LYS A 66 -3.77 -8.81 -5.00
CA LYS A 66 -3.32 -7.91 -6.08
C LYS A 66 -2.07 -7.12 -5.70
N LEU A 67 -1.97 -6.72 -4.44
CA LEU A 67 -0.82 -5.96 -3.92
C LEU A 67 0.43 -6.84 -3.77
N ARG A 68 0.26 -8.11 -3.40
CA ARG A 68 1.31 -9.12 -3.18
C ARG A 68 0.87 -10.53 -3.62
N PRO A 69 0.75 -10.77 -4.94
CA PRO A 69 0.40 -12.08 -5.49
C PRO A 69 1.48 -13.14 -5.25
N ASP A 70 2.71 -12.71 -4.99
CA ASP A 70 3.83 -13.59 -4.61
C ASP A 70 3.69 -14.17 -3.19
N VAL A 71 2.77 -13.64 -2.37
CA VAL A 71 2.56 -14.05 -0.97
C VAL A 71 1.16 -14.61 -0.74
N PHE A 72 0.13 -13.95 -1.27
CA PHE A 72 -1.26 -14.31 -1.05
C PHE A 72 -1.83 -14.92 -2.33
N ARG A 73 -2.34 -16.15 -2.23
CA ARG A 73 -2.89 -16.95 -3.34
C ARG A 73 -4.36 -17.23 -3.14
#